data_AF-A0A2N9IIH6-F1
#
_entry.id   AF-A0A2N9IIH6-F1
#
_cell.length_a   1.000
_cell.length_b   1.000
_cell.length_c   1.000
_cell.angle_alpha   90.00
_cell.angle_beta   90.00
_cell.angle_gamma   90.00
#
_symmetry.space_group_name_H-M   'P 1'
#
loop_
_entity.id
_entity.type
_entity.pdbx_description
1 polymer ?
#
loop_
_entity_poly.entity_id
_entity_poly.type
_entity_poly.pdbx_seq_one_letter_code
_entity_poly.pdbx_strand_id
1 'polypeptide(L)'
;MDTEGLSVICAGIGIAEEDDNGNRIGYAKGQYCLDNLKDLLRFLRRDDPQTRDVFKQVCKWNIVSKDLIPIIEHCQDDRNLVLNAVKVLVFLTMPIEPTSKDISQQLEYLWGLKSSVTCSDIVAVIVSLLESPLENLESEAFTEDDWKLVQLVFTLFRNVLAIQEIPLQQKAGSASQFLSLRDRYLELLFHENVMDLIIVITQHVGGSYGYFRQDNLLLLEIFHYIFMGQEPESTAKTHLKGFKVDEDTEDSLSSLKSIMEEEEEKRRLSRLHNMSRHSQFIGTFTRLTMDGSKTVLKGNPNSASQDTLLKPHKIPRGRIAVEEPPTDCMGHWKITSNQG
;
A
#
# COMPACT_ATOMS: atom_id res chain seq x y z
N MET A 1 -15.51 19.77 -14.71
CA MET A 1 -14.61 18.98 -15.58
C MET A 1 -15.33 18.75 -16.89
N ASP A 2 -14.69 19.01 -18.02
CA ASP A 2 -15.25 18.72 -19.35
C ASP A 2 -15.18 17.21 -19.61
N THR A 3 -16.08 16.47 -18.95
CA THR A 3 -16.19 15.01 -19.04
C THR A 3 -16.63 14.56 -20.42
N GLU A 4 -17.31 15.45 -21.16
CA GLU A 4 -17.82 15.18 -22.50
C GLU A 4 -16.67 15.12 -23.51
N GLY A 5 -15.74 16.09 -23.45
CA GLY A 5 -14.51 16.05 -24.26
C GLY A 5 -13.66 14.80 -24.01
N LEU A 6 -13.45 14.44 -22.73
CA LEU A 6 -12.68 13.24 -22.38
C LEU A 6 -13.34 11.95 -22.87
N SER A 7 -14.68 11.85 -22.78
CA SER A 7 -15.42 10.67 -23.25
C SER A 7 -15.31 10.48 -24.76
N VAL A 8 -15.39 11.56 -25.54
CA VAL A 8 -15.26 11.51 -27.00
C VAL A 8 -13.87 11.03 -27.41
N ILE A 9 -12.84 11.54 -26.73
CA ILE A 9 -11.45 11.14 -26.99
C ILE A 9 -11.23 9.66 -26.67
N CYS A 10 -11.69 9.20 -25.50
CA CYS A 10 -11.56 7.79 -25.12
C CYS A 10 -12.33 6.86 -26.06
N ALA A 11 -13.53 7.23 -26.49
CA ALA A 11 -14.31 6.44 -27.46
C ALA A 11 -13.68 6.42 -28.86
N GLY A 12 -12.91 7.45 -29.21
CA GLY A 12 -12.23 7.56 -30.50
C GLY A 12 -10.89 6.83 -30.59
N ILE A 13 -10.43 6.13 -29.53
CA ILE A 13 -9.15 5.42 -29.54
C ILE A 13 -9.23 4.22 -30.49
N GLY A 14 -10.23 3.35 -30.32
CA GLY A 14 -10.39 2.17 -31.15
C GLY A 14 -11.36 1.17 -30.55
N ILE A 15 -11.40 -0.01 -31.13
CA ILE A 15 -12.28 -1.11 -30.74
C ILE A 15 -11.46 -2.40 -30.77
N ALA A 16 -11.53 -3.19 -29.70
CA ALA A 16 -10.96 -4.53 -29.68
C ALA A 16 -11.72 -5.45 -30.63
N GLU A 17 -10.99 -6.20 -31.45
CA GLU A 17 -11.57 -7.24 -32.28
C GLU A 17 -11.66 -8.51 -31.46
N GLU A 18 -12.85 -9.09 -31.37
CA GLU A 18 -13.16 -10.27 -30.58
C GLU A 18 -13.59 -11.42 -31.51
N ASP A 19 -13.21 -12.65 -31.17
CA ASP A 19 -13.69 -13.87 -31.82
C ASP A 19 -15.11 -14.21 -31.36
N ASP A 20 -15.70 -15.27 -31.94
CA ASP A 20 -17.04 -15.75 -31.59
C ASP A 20 -17.16 -16.21 -30.11
N ASN A 21 -16.04 -16.44 -29.44
CA ASN A 21 -15.97 -16.83 -28.02
C ASN A 21 -15.74 -15.62 -27.08
N GLY A 22 -15.61 -14.41 -27.61
CA GLY A 22 -15.30 -13.20 -26.86
C GLY A 22 -13.82 -13.07 -26.47
N ASN A 23 -12.94 -13.88 -27.04
CA ASN A 23 -11.50 -13.70 -26.88
C ASN A 23 -11.03 -12.59 -27.82
N ARG A 24 -10.16 -11.74 -27.31
CA ARG A 24 -9.53 -10.70 -28.12
C ARG A 24 -8.55 -11.32 -29.11
N ILE A 25 -8.73 -10.99 -30.39
CA ILE A 25 -7.88 -11.45 -31.50
C ILE A 25 -7.13 -10.32 -32.20
N GLY A 26 -7.51 -9.07 -31.97
CA GLY A 26 -6.89 -7.92 -32.60
C GLY A 26 -7.38 -6.59 -32.04
N TYR A 27 -6.96 -5.50 -32.69
CA TYR A 27 -7.39 -4.15 -32.32
C TYR A 27 -7.54 -3.25 -33.54
N ALA A 28 -8.76 -2.77 -33.77
CA ALA A 28 -9.08 -1.82 -34.82
C ALA A 28 -8.87 -0.39 -34.29
N LYS A 29 -7.81 0.26 -34.76
CA LYS A 29 -7.48 1.64 -34.41
C LYS A 29 -8.53 2.61 -34.97
N GLY A 30 -8.98 3.55 -34.15
CA GLY A 30 -9.80 4.67 -34.60
C GLY A 30 -9.03 5.60 -35.55
N GLN A 31 -9.75 6.34 -36.39
CA GLN A 31 -9.17 7.25 -37.40
C GLN A 31 -8.17 8.26 -36.81
N TYR A 32 -8.41 8.71 -35.58
CA TYR A 32 -7.57 9.67 -34.85
C TYR A 32 -6.93 9.07 -33.59
N CYS A 33 -6.70 7.74 -33.57
CA CYS A 33 -6.22 7.01 -32.39
C CYS A 33 -4.98 7.65 -31.73
N LEU A 34 -3.95 7.99 -32.51
CA LEU A 34 -2.71 8.58 -31.99
C LEU A 34 -2.95 9.96 -31.38
N ASP A 35 -3.77 10.80 -32.01
CA ASP A 35 -4.07 12.14 -31.51
C ASP A 35 -4.94 12.07 -30.27
N ASN A 36 -5.89 11.13 -30.22
CA ASN A 36 -6.70 10.85 -29.04
C ASN A 36 -5.85 10.37 -27.84
N LEU A 37 -4.84 9.52 -28.06
CA LEU A 37 -3.90 9.14 -27.00
C LEU A 37 -3.08 10.34 -26.49
N LYS A 38 -2.61 11.20 -27.39
CA LYS A 38 -1.88 12.42 -27.02
C LYS A 38 -2.78 13.39 -26.24
N ASP A 39 -4.05 13.51 -26.61
CA ASP A 39 -5.01 14.35 -25.91
C ASP A 39 -5.36 13.76 -24.54
N LEU A 40 -5.58 12.45 -24.45
CA LEU A 40 -5.74 11.76 -23.16
C LEU A 40 -4.52 12.02 -22.24
N LEU A 41 -3.31 11.95 -22.79
CA LEU A 41 -2.09 12.29 -22.04
C LEU A 41 -2.07 13.76 -21.60
N ARG A 42 -2.57 14.70 -22.42
CA ARG A 42 -2.71 16.12 -22.05
C ARG A 42 -3.73 16.30 -20.92
N PHE A 43 -4.83 15.55 -20.91
CA PHE A 43 -5.80 15.55 -19.81
C PHE A 43 -5.17 15.03 -18.52
N LEU A 44 -4.46 13.89 -18.57
CA LEU A 44 -3.80 13.31 -17.40
C LEU A 44 -2.71 14.23 -16.82
N ARG A 45 -1.94 14.91 -17.67
CA ARG A 45 -0.92 15.89 -17.23
C ARG A 45 -1.50 17.11 -16.51
N ARG A 46 -2.74 17.49 -16.84
CA ARG A 46 -3.45 18.62 -16.25
C ARG A 46 -4.41 18.20 -15.14
N ASP A 47 -4.48 16.90 -14.86
CA ASP A 47 -5.36 16.37 -13.82
C ASP A 47 -4.91 16.90 -12.45
N ASP A 48 -5.88 17.18 -11.60
CA ASP A 48 -5.59 17.72 -10.28
C ASP A 48 -4.96 16.62 -9.41
N PRO A 49 -3.78 16.84 -8.80
CA PRO A 49 -3.10 15.81 -8.02
C PRO A 49 -3.85 15.41 -6.74
N GLN A 50 -4.76 16.26 -6.25
CA GLN A 50 -5.55 16.02 -5.05
C GLN A 50 -6.85 15.26 -5.36
N THR A 51 -7.52 15.54 -6.47
CA THR A 51 -8.80 14.86 -6.80
C THR A 51 -8.62 13.72 -7.79
N ARG A 52 -7.65 13.80 -8.71
CA ARG A 52 -7.34 12.82 -9.76
C ARG A 52 -8.59 12.35 -10.52
N ASP A 53 -9.44 13.31 -10.88
CA ASP A 53 -10.76 13.04 -11.45
C ASP A 53 -10.66 12.47 -12.87
N VAL A 54 -9.70 12.91 -13.68
CA VAL A 54 -9.45 12.31 -15.02
C VAL A 54 -8.98 10.87 -14.83
N PHE A 55 -8.00 10.64 -13.95
CA PHE A 55 -7.51 9.30 -13.64
C PHE A 55 -8.64 8.35 -13.20
N LYS A 56 -9.47 8.77 -12.23
CA LYS A 56 -10.59 7.97 -11.74
C LYS A 56 -11.58 7.64 -12.88
N GLN A 57 -11.88 8.60 -13.74
CA GLN A 57 -12.82 8.40 -14.84
C GLN A 57 -12.27 7.45 -15.91
N VAL A 58 -10.99 7.58 -16.29
CA VAL A 58 -10.31 6.70 -17.25
C VAL A 58 -10.24 5.27 -16.72
N CYS A 59 -9.95 5.10 -15.43
CA CYS A 59 -9.96 3.78 -14.78
C CYS A 59 -11.37 3.18 -14.73
N LYS A 60 -12.39 3.99 -14.42
CA LYS A 60 -13.80 3.56 -14.43
C LYS A 60 -14.26 3.04 -15.80
N TRP A 61 -13.77 3.62 -16.89
CA TRP A 61 -14.06 3.14 -18.24
C TRP A 61 -13.24 1.92 -18.67
N ASN A 62 -12.26 1.52 -17.86
CA ASN A 62 -11.35 0.41 -18.10
C ASN A 62 -10.54 0.56 -19.40
N ILE A 63 -10.09 1.78 -19.69
CA ILE A 63 -9.32 2.11 -20.92
C ILE A 63 -8.03 1.29 -21.02
N VAL A 64 -7.42 0.94 -19.89
CA VAL A 64 -6.19 0.13 -19.90
C VAL A 64 -6.44 -1.26 -20.48
N SER A 65 -7.44 -1.97 -19.97
CA SER A 65 -7.73 -3.31 -20.46
C SER A 65 -8.39 -3.29 -21.84
N LYS A 66 -9.21 -2.26 -22.15
CA LYS A 66 -9.95 -2.17 -23.43
C LYS A 66 -9.11 -1.67 -24.59
N ASP A 67 -8.19 -0.74 -24.35
CA ASP A 67 -7.50 0.00 -25.41
C ASP A 67 -5.98 -0.07 -25.29
N LEU A 68 -5.40 0.29 -24.14
CA LEU A 68 -3.93 0.43 -24.04
C LEU A 68 -3.21 -0.91 -24.16
N ILE A 69 -3.67 -1.95 -23.47
CA ILE A 69 -3.13 -3.31 -23.59
C ILE A 69 -3.19 -3.80 -25.05
N PRO A 70 -4.36 -3.80 -25.72
CA PRO A 70 -4.44 -4.25 -27.10
C PRO A 70 -3.62 -3.42 -28.08
N ILE A 71 -3.50 -2.11 -27.87
CA ILE A 71 -2.65 -1.26 -28.70
C ILE A 71 -1.19 -1.70 -28.58
N ILE A 72 -0.72 -1.99 -27.37
CA ILE A 72 0.65 -2.45 -27.15
C ILE A 72 0.85 -3.84 -27.76
N GLU A 73 -0.10 -4.76 -27.59
CA GLU A 73 0.02 -6.14 -28.10
C GLU A 73 -0.08 -6.24 -29.62
N HIS A 74 -1.04 -5.53 -30.24
CA HIS A 74 -1.42 -5.76 -31.65
C HIS A 74 -0.98 -4.66 -32.61
N CYS A 75 -0.55 -3.49 -32.14
CA CYS A 75 -0.16 -2.37 -33.01
C CYS A 75 1.36 -2.12 -33.01
N GLN A 76 2.18 -3.16 -32.85
CA GLN A 76 3.64 -3.08 -32.74
C GLN A 76 4.33 -2.46 -33.98
N ASP A 77 3.71 -2.57 -35.16
CA ASP A 77 4.20 -1.94 -36.40
C ASP A 77 4.29 -0.39 -36.29
N ASP A 78 3.45 0.22 -35.44
CA ASP A 78 3.45 1.65 -35.19
C ASP A 78 4.08 1.94 -33.82
N ARG A 79 5.43 1.94 -33.79
CA ARG A 79 6.22 2.22 -32.57
C ARG A 79 5.80 3.52 -31.89
N ASN A 80 5.45 4.56 -32.66
CA ASN A 80 5.04 5.84 -32.07
C ASN A 80 3.70 5.71 -31.33
N LEU A 81 2.75 4.96 -31.87
CA LEU A 81 1.49 4.67 -31.19
C LEU A 81 1.70 3.89 -29.89
N VAL A 82 2.48 2.81 -29.94
CA VAL A 82 2.82 1.99 -28.76
C VAL A 82 3.46 2.85 -27.68
N LEU A 83 4.44 3.69 -28.05
CA LEU A 83 5.10 4.61 -27.10
C LEU A 83 4.12 5.60 -26.45
N ASN A 84 3.10 6.07 -27.16
CA ASN A 84 2.09 6.95 -26.57
C ASN A 84 1.16 6.17 -25.63
N ALA A 85 0.81 4.91 -25.94
CA ALA A 85 0.05 4.05 -25.03
C ALA A 85 0.83 3.77 -23.73
N VAL A 86 2.13 3.46 -23.82
CA VAL A 86 3.03 3.29 -22.66
C VAL A 86 3.12 4.58 -21.83
N LYS A 87 3.21 5.75 -22.47
CA LYS A 87 3.17 7.04 -21.75
C LYS A 87 1.87 7.23 -20.97
N VAL A 88 0.72 6.88 -21.55
CA VAL A 88 -0.56 6.94 -20.83
C VAL A 88 -0.56 5.98 -19.64
N LEU A 89 -0.06 4.74 -19.80
CA LEU A 89 0.08 3.79 -18.69
C LEU A 89 0.96 4.34 -17.55
N VAL A 90 2.08 4.98 -17.87
CA VAL A 90 2.94 5.62 -16.86
C VAL A 90 2.18 6.66 -16.05
N PHE A 91 1.40 7.52 -16.73
CA PHE A 91 0.60 8.54 -16.04
C PHE A 91 -0.53 7.96 -15.19
N LEU A 92 -1.17 6.88 -15.65
CA LEU A 92 -2.22 6.19 -14.88
C LEU A 92 -1.65 5.48 -13.65
N THR A 93 -0.43 4.95 -13.73
CA THR A 93 0.20 4.20 -12.64
C THR A 93 0.95 5.09 -11.63
N MET A 94 0.89 6.41 -11.76
CA MET A 94 1.56 7.33 -10.84
C MET A 94 1.13 7.09 -9.38
N PRO A 95 2.08 7.09 -8.43
CA PRO A 95 1.79 6.96 -7.00
C PRO A 95 0.75 7.98 -6.52
N ILE A 96 -0.03 7.59 -5.51
CA ILE A 96 -1.05 8.47 -4.93
C ILE A 96 -0.36 9.42 -3.94
N GLU A 97 -0.60 10.72 -4.09
CA GLU A 97 -0.15 11.72 -3.13
C GLU A 97 -0.81 11.48 -1.76
N PRO A 98 -0.06 11.50 -0.64
CA PRO A 98 -0.63 11.28 0.70
C PRO A 98 -1.74 12.27 1.10
N THR A 99 -1.78 13.42 0.43
CA THR A 99 -2.78 14.49 0.64
C THR A 99 -4.03 14.32 -0.22
N SER A 100 -4.02 13.39 -1.18
CA SER A 100 -5.08 13.17 -2.15
C SER A 100 -6.41 12.75 -1.49
N LYS A 101 -7.52 13.02 -2.17
CA LYS A 101 -8.88 12.65 -1.75
C LYS A 101 -9.22 11.25 -2.24
N ASP A 102 -10.10 10.56 -1.53
CA ASP A 102 -10.60 9.23 -1.94
C ASP A 102 -9.48 8.20 -2.18
N ILE A 103 -8.41 8.23 -1.38
CA ILE A 103 -7.21 7.38 -1.52
C ILE A 103 -7.59 5.91 -1.68
N SER A 104 -8.55 5.42 -0.90
CA SER A 104 -9.00 4.02 -0.99
C SER A 104 -9.55 3.65 -2.36
N GLN A 105 -10.35 4.54 -2.97
CA GLN A 105 -10.89 4.31 -4.32
C GLN A 105 -9.79 4.37 -5.38
N GLN A 106 -8.87 5.34 -5.27
CA GLN A 106 -7.74 5.44 -6.19
C GLN A 106 -6.85 4.19 -6.12
N LEU A 107 -6.63 3.67 -4.92
CA LEU A 107 -5.84 2.47 -4.69
C LEU A 107 -6.51 1.22 -5.30
N GLU A 108 -7.84 1.12 -5.20
CA GLU A 108 -8.62 0.07 -5.89
C GLU A 108 -8.41 0.10 -7.41
N TYR A 109 -8.43 1.28 -8.02
CA TYR A 109 -8.13 1.41 -9.45
C TYR A 109 -6.70 1.01 -9.78
N LEU A 110 -5.71 1.42 -8.97
CA LEU A 110 -4.31 1.01 -9.16
C LEU A 110 -4.13 -0.51 -9.03
N TRP A 111 -4.85 -1.18 -8.13
CA TRP A 111 -4.85 -2.64 -8.05
C TRP A 111 -5.41 -3.29 -9.32
N GLY A 112 -6.51 -2.75 -9.85
CA GLY A 112 -7.06 -3.17 -11.13
C GLY A 112 -6.05 -3.03 -12.27
N LEU A 113 -5.37 -1.88 -12.34
CA LEU A 113 -4.32 -1.61 -13.33
C LEU A 113 -3.16 -2.59 -13.21
N LYS A 114 -2.63 -2.79 -11.99
CA LYS A 114 -1.57 -3.77 -11.73
C LYS A 114 -1.99 -5.17 -12.16
N SER A 115 -3.22 -5.56 -11.84
CA SER A 115 -3.76 -6.86 -12.26
C SER A 115 -3.82 -7.00 -13.78
N SER A 116 -4.34 -5.99 -14.49
CA SER A 116 -4.43 -6.02 -15.95
C SER A 116 -3.05 -6.11 -16.60
N VAL A 117 -2.08 -5.31 -16.13
CA VAL A 117 -0.69 -5.36 -16.61
C VAL A 117 -0.06 -6.73 -16.36
N THR A 118 -0.22 -7.28 -15.16
CA THR A 118 0.38 -8.56 -14.74
C THR A 118 -0.21 -9.75 -15.49
N CYS A 119 -1.46 -9.67 -15.94
CA CYS A 119 -2.13 -10.74 -16.68
C CYS A 119 -2.04 -10.61 -18.21
N SER A 120 -1.27 -9.65 -18.72
CA SER A 120 -1.15 -9.35 -20.16
C SER A 120 0.27 -9.55 -20.65
N ASP A 121 0.45 -9.64 -21.97
CA ASP A 121 1.76 -9.87 -22.59
C ASP A 121 2.52 -8.56 -22.85
N ILE A 122 1.98 -7.43 -22.39
CA ILE A 122 2.54 -6.11 -22.67
C ILE A 122 3.95 -5.91 -22.10
N VAL A 123 4.32 -6.60 -21.02
CA VAL A 123 5.65 -6.43 -20.39
C VAL A 123 6.73 -6.88 -21.37
N ALA A 124 6.55 -8.03 -22.03
CA ALA A 124 7.45 -8.53 -23.06
C ALA A 124 7.61 -7.52 -24.21
N VAL A 125 6.49 -6.98 -24.70
CA VAL A 125 6.49 -5.98 -25.78
C VAL A 125 7.15 -4.67 -25.33
N ILE A 126 6.94 -4.24 -24.09
CA ILE A 126 7.55 -3.02 -23.55
C ILE A 126 9.07 -3.20 -23.39
N VAL A 127 9.53 -4.39 -22.99
CA VAL A 127 10.96 -4.71 -22.92
C VAL A 127 11.58 -4.72 -24.32
N SER A 128 10.90 -5.24 -25.35
CA SER A 128 11.43 -5.23 -26.72
C SER A 128 11.65 -3.82 -27.29
N LEU A 129 10.92 -2.80 -26.78
CA LEU A 129 11.19 -1.40 -27.15
C LEU A 129 12.60 -0.93 -26.78
N LEU A 130 13.27 -1.62 -25.85
CA LEU A 130 14.60 -1.33 -25.34
C LEU A 130 15.73 -2.03 -26.10
N GLU A 131 15.42 -2.87 -27.10
CA GLU A 131 16.43 -3.54 -27.95
C GLU A 131 17.44 -2.54 -28.53
N SER A 132 16.96 -1.56 -29.31
CA SER A 132 17.82 -0.54 -29.92
C SER A 132 18.58 0.34 -28.90
N PRO A 133 17.97 0.84 -27.81
CA PRO A 133 18.70 1.50 -26.73
C PRO A 133 19.84 0.66 -26.15
N LEU A 134 19.66 -0.65 -25.99
CA LEU A 134 20.66 -1.53 -25.41
C LEU A 134 21.80 -1.82 -26.39
N GLU A 135 21.50 -2.02 -27.67
CA GLU A 135 22.53 -2.11 -28.73
C GLU A 135 23.38 -0.83 -28.80
N ASN A 136 22.72 0.34 -28.71
CA ASN A 136 23.41 1.63 -28.69
C ASN A 136 24.26 1.81 -27.42
N LEU A 137 23.84 1.23 -26.30
CA LEU A 137 24.58 1.25 -25.04
C LEU A 137 25.87 0.43 -25.14
N GLU A 138 25.81 -0.77 -25.72
CA GLU A 138 26.99 -1.63 -25.93
C GLU A 138 27.96 -1.04 -26.96
N SER A 139 27.43 -0.41 -28.03
CA SER A 139 28.22 0.16 -29.13
C SER A 139 28.76 1.56 -28.87
N GLU A 140 28.59 2.09 -27.65
CA GLU A 140 29.01 3.44 -27.26
C GLU A 140 28.36 4.57 -28.11
N ALA A 141 27.18 4.30 -28.67
CA ALA A 141 26.38 5.21 -29.50
C ALA A 141 25.11 5.70 -28.80
N PHE A 142 25.04 5.53 -27.47
CA PHE A 142 23.85 5.80 -26.66
C PHE A 142 23.44 7.27 -26.66
N THR A 143 22.18 7.53 -27.02
CA THR A 143 21.65 8.89 -27.18
C THR A 143 20.76 9.34 -26.01
N GLU A 144 20.49 10.64 -25.95
CA GLU A 144 19.49 11.24 -25.04
C GLU A 144 18.09 10.65 -25.23
N ASP A 145 17.72 10.27 -26.45
CA ASP A 145 16.40 9.72 -26.71
C ASP A 145 16.31 8.25 -26.30
N ASP A 146 17.40 7.49 -26.42
CA ASP A 146 17.52 6.14 -25.85
C ASP A 146 17.39 6.20 -24.32
N TRP A 147 18.09 7.15 -23.69
CA TRP A 147 17.98 7.38 -22.25
C TRP A 147 16.54 7.66 -21.81
N LYS A 148 15.85 8.62 -22.46
CA LYS A 148 14.45 8.93 -22.13
C LYS A 148 13.51 7.74 -22.33
N LEU A 149 13.80 6.87 -23.29
CA LEU A 149 13.03 5.66 -23.51
C LEU A 149 13.25 4.64 -22.38
N VAL A 150 14.51 4.39 -21.99
CA VAL A 150 14.83 3.55 -20.82
C VAL A 150 14.16 4.11 -19.56
N GLN A 151 14.28 5.42 -19.33
CA GLN A 151 13.67 6.10 -18.19
C GLN A 151 12.14 5.96 -18.18
N LEU A 152 11.47 6.09 -19.33
CA LEU A 152 10.03 5.90 -19.47
C LEU A 152 9.62 4.48 -19.05
N VAL A 153 10.30 3.47 -19.58
CA VAL A 153 9.99 2.06 -19.28
C VAL A 153 10.25 1.73 -17.83
N PHE A 154 11.38 2.16 -17.28
CA PHE A 154 11.74 1.89 -15.88
C PHE A 154 10.81 2.63 -14.91
N THR A 155 10.36 3.83 -15.27
CA THR A 155 9.34 4.56 -14.51
C THR A 155 8.03 3.79 -14.46
N LEU A 156 7.61 3.16 -15.56
CA LEU A 156 6.42 2.28 -15.56
C LEU A 156 6.61 1.11 -14.59
N PHE A 157 7.73 0.39 -14.68
CA PHE A 157 7.99 -0.74 -13.80
C PHE A 157 8.06 -0.33 -12.34
N ARG A 158 8.75 0.78 -12.03
CA ARG A 158 8.77 1.38 -10.70
C ARG A 158 7.36 1.68 -10.20
N ASN A 159 6.53 2.33 -11.02
CA ASN A 159 5.17 2.70 -10.68
C ASN A 159 4.32 1.47 -10.32
N VAL A 160 4.37 0.41 -11.13
CA VAL A 160 3.59 -0.82 -10.88
C VAL A 160 4.11 -1.58 -9.65
N LEU A 161 5.43 -1.61 -9.44
CA LEU A 161 6.04 -2.14 -8.22
C LEU A 161 5.56 -1.39 -6.97
N ALA A 162 5.47 -0.06 -7.05
CA ALA A 162 5.09 0.82 -5.93
C ALA A 162 3.64 0.67 -5.47
N ILE A 163 2.76 0.07 -6.29
CA ILE A 163 1.37 -0.21 -5.91
C ILE A 163 1.38 -1.26 -4.80
N GLN A 164 1.20 -0.79 -3.56
CA GLN A 164 1.19 -1.57 -2.33
C GLN A 164 -0.04 -2.47 -2.21
N GLU A 165 0.07 -3.56 -1.47
CA GLU A 165 -1.00 -4.54 -1.28
C GLU A 165 -2.14 -4.06 -0.36
N ILE A 166 -3.28 -4.74 -0.48
CA ILE A 166 -4.49 -4.54 0.32
C ILE A 166 -4.21 -4.89 1.79
N PRO A 167 -4.31 -3.95 2.75
CA PRO A 167 -4.21 -4.29 4.16
C PRO A 167 -5.32 -5.27 4.55
N LEU A 168 -4.95 -6.34 5.27
CA LEU A 168 -5.80 -7.47 5.64
C LEU A 168 -7.13 -7.09 6.34
N GLN A 169 -7.23 -5.88 6.90
CA GLN A 169 -8.32 -5.42 7.77
C GLN A 169 -9.63 -5.01 7.06
N GLN A 170 -9.69 -4.97 5.72
CA GLN A 170 -10.89 -4.54 4.99
C GLN A 170 -11.72 -5.70 4.38
N LYS A 171 -11.51 -6.94 4.82
CA LYS A 171 -11.92 -8.14 4.05
C LYS A 171 -13.32 -8.67 4.35
N ALA A 172 -14.17 -8.66 3.32
CA ALA A 172 -15.18 -9.68 3.06
C ALA A 172 -15.22 -9.99 1.56
N GLY A 173 -15.10 -11.27 1.16
CA GLY A 173 -15.62 -11.77 -0.13
C GLY A 173 -14.63 -12.09 -1.24
N SER A 174 -13.82 -11.14 -1.74
CA SER A 174 -13.19 -11.29 -3.08
C SER A 174 -11.68 -11.02 -3.18
N ALA A 175 -11.01 -10.72 -2.06
CA ALA A 175 -9.64 -10.20 -2.06
C ALA A 175 -8.50 -11.25 -2.07
N SER A 176 -8.76 -12.54 -2.29
CA SER A 176 -7.69 -13.54 -2.34
C SER A 176 -6.81 -13.44 -3.59
N GLN A 177 -7.40 -13.01 -4.72
CA GLN A 177 -6.71 -12.88 -6.01
C GLN A 177 -5.63 -11.78 -6.01
N PHE A 178 -5.74 -10.82 -5.08
CA PHE A 178 -4.83 -9.68 -5.00
C PHE A 178 -3.66 -9.87 -4.03
N LEU A 179 -3.70 -10.90 -3.18
CA LEU A 179 -2.64 -11.19 -2.21
C LEU A 179 -1.35 -11.69 -2.88
N SER A 180 -1.47 -12.30 -4.07
CA SER A 180 -0.33 -12.78 -4.84
C SER A 180 0.05 -11.85 -6.00
N LEU A 181 -0.57 -10.66 -6.12
CA LEU A 181 -0.31 -9.77 -7.25
C LEU A 181 1.13 -9.25 -7.25
N ARG A 182 1.70 -8.98 -6.08
CA ARG A 182 3.10 -8.58 -5.96
C ARG A 182 4.01 -9.68 -6.49
N ASP A 183 3.84 -10.89 -5.96
CA ASP A 183 4.69 -12.04 -6.31
C ASP A 183 4.57 -12.40 -7.78
N ARG A 184 3.34 -12.44 -8.32
CA ARG A 184 3.11 -12.73 -9.74
C ARG A 184 3.68 -11.65 -10.66
N TYR A 185 3.63 -10.38 -10.25
CA TYR A 185 4.27 -9.32 -11.02
C TYR A 185 5.79 -9.40 -10.95
N LEU A 186 6.37 -9.72 -9.78
CA LEU A 186 7.82 -9.95 -9.66
C LEU A 186 8.26 -11.15 -10.51
N GLU A 187 7.53 -12.26 -10.48
CA GLU A 187 7.75 -13.43 -11.32
C GLU A 187 7.73 -13.06 -12.81
N LEU A 188 6.77 -12.24 -13.23
CA LEU A 188 6.72 -11.71 -14.61
C LEU A 188 7.95 -10.87 -14.94
N LEU A 189 8.41 -10.00 -14.05
CA LEU A 189 9.64 -9.22 -14.26
C LEU A 189 10.90 -10.10 -14.39
N PHE A 190 10.96 -11.22 -13.67
CA PHE A 190 12.03 -12.21 -13.85
C PHE A 190 11.89 -12.94 -15.18
N HIS A 191 10.69 -13.39 -15.54
CA HIS A 191 10.42 -14.13 -16.77
C HIS A 191 10.76 -13.31 -18.02
N GLU A 192 10.43 -12.01 -18.01
CA GLU A 192 10.71 -11.08 -19.11
C GLU A 192 12.10 -10.42 -19.04
N ASN A 193 13.02 -10.96 -18.23
CA ASN A 193 14.40 -10.49 -18.06
C ASN A 193 14.55 -9.01 -17.64
N VAL A 194 13.51 -8.42 -17.03
CA VAL A 194 13.55 -7.03 -16.55
C VAL A 194 14.56 -6.88 -15.42
N MET A 195 14.72 -7.91 -14.58
CA MET A 195 15.69 -7.89 -13.47
C MET A 195 17.14 -7.80 -13.97
N ASP A 196 17.49 -8.60 -14.97
CA ASP A 196 18.83 -8.55 -15.58
C ASP A 196 19.08 -7.20 -16.25
N LEU A 197 18.06 -6.67 -16.92
CA LEU A 197 18.12 -5.35 -17.53
C LEU A 197 18.36 -4.23 -16.49
N ILE A 198 17.68 -4.27 -15.35
CA ILE A 198 17.91 -3.32 -14.25
C ILE A 198 19.36 -3.44 -13.75
N ILE A 199 19.89 -4.66 -13.61
CA ILE A 199 21.28 -4.90 -13.19
C ILE A 199 22.26 -4.29 -14.20
N VAL A 200 22.09 -4.57 -15.49
CA VAL A 200 22.93 -4.03 -16.57
C VAL A 200 22.93 -2.50 -16.53
N ILE A 201 21.75 -1.87 -16.58
CA ILE A 201 21.65 -0.41 -16.54
C ILE A 201 22.29 0.19 -15.28
N THR A 202 22.14 -0.48 -14.13
CA THR A 202 22.73 -0.02 -12.86
C THR A 202 24.26 -0.01 -12.91
N GLN A 203 24.90 -0.93 -13.65
CA GLN A 203 26.36 -0.93 -13.82
C GLN A 203 26.86 0.30 -14.59
N HIS A 204 26.04 0.86 -15.49
CA HIS A 204 26.39 2.03 -16.29
C HIS A 204 26.18 3.38 -15.57
N VAL A 205 25.52 3.40 -14.40
CA VAL A 205 25.30 4.62 -13.58
C VAL A 205 26.61 5.33 -13.22
N GLY A 206 27.66 4.57 -12.91
CA GLY A 206 28.96 5.10 -12.53
C GLY A 206 29.86 5.44 -13.72
N GLY A 207 29.45 5.07 -14.94
CA GLY A 207 30.27 5.10 -16.15
C GLY A 207 30.41 6.46 -16.81
N SER A 208 30.95 6.45 -18.03
CA SER A 208 31.21 7.63 -18.86
C SER A 208 29.91 8.34 -19.30
N TYR A 209 28.79 7.62 -19.36
CA TYR A 209 27.48 8.15 -19.71
C TYR A 209 26.83 8.83 -18.51
N GLY A 210 26.87 10.17 -18.48
CA GLY A 210 26.28 10.98 -17.42
C GLY A 210 24.75 10.92 -17.34
N TYR A 211 24.06 10.34 -18.33
CA TYR A 211 22.60 10.27 -18.39
C TYR A 211 22.01 9.49 -17.22
N PHE A 212 22.50 8.28 -16.97
CA PHE A 212 21.98 7.40 -15.91
C PHE A 212 22.23 7.92 -14.49
N ARG A 213 23.18 8.85 -14.29
CA ARG A 213 23.39 9.48 -12.98
C ARG A 213 22.15 10.24 -12.49
N GLN A 214 21.33 10.74 -13.41
CA GLN A 214 20.09 11.45 -13.07
C GLN A 214 19.02 10.48 -12.55
N ASP A 215 19.10 9.20 -12.92
CA ASP A 215 18.12 8.17 -12.60
C ASP A 215 18.53 7.29 -11.41
N ASN A 216 19.58 7.64 -10.67
CA ASN A 216 20.02 6.89 -9.50
C ASN A 216 18.90 6.66 -8.49
N LEU A 217 18.06 7.67 -8.30
CA LEU A 217 16.91 7.57 -7.39
C LEU A 217 15.82 6.67 -7.95
N LEU A 218 15.58 6.70 -9.27
CA LEU A 218 14.62 5.81 -9.93
C LEU A 218 15.05 4.34 -9.75
N LEU A 219 16.32 4.03 -10.00
CA LEU A 219 16.87 2.68 -9.81
C LEU A 219 16.80 2.25 -8.35
N LEU A 220 17.15 3.16 -7.42
CA LEU A 220 17.06 2.87 -5.99
C LEU A 220 15.62 2.60 -5.54
N GLU A 221 14.64 3.34 -6.05
CA GLU A 221 13.22 3.09 -5.79
C GLU A 221 12.77 1.75 -6.35
N ILE A 222 13.22 1.37 -7.54
CA ILE A 222 12.94 0.05 -8.12
C ILE A 222 13.46 -1.05 -7.18
N PHE A 223 14.73 -1.00 -6.77
CA PHE A 223 15.29 -1.96 -5.81
C PHE A 223 14.54 -1.94 -4.48
N HIS A 224 14.20 -0.75 -3.98
CA HIS A 224 13.42 -0.62 -2.75
C HIS A 224 12.10 -1.38 -2.86
N TYR A 225 11.31 -1.18 -3.92
CA TYR A 225 10.04 -1.87 -4.07
C TYR A 225 10.17 -3.37 -4.38
N ILE A 226 11.24 -3.78 -5.07
CA ILE A 226 11.56 -5.22 -5.27
C ILE A 226 11.78 -5.91 -3.93
N PHE A 227 12.49 -5.28 -2.99
CA PHE A 227 12.78 -5.88 -1.68
C PHE A 227 11.81 -5.48 -0.57
N MET A 228 10.87 -4.57 -0.83
CA MET A 228 9.96 -4.08 0.20
C MET A 228 9.10 -5.21 0.77
N GLY A 229 9.11 -5.35 2.09
CA GLY A 229 8.39 -6.42 2.80
C GLY A 229 9.13 -7.76 2.86
N GLN A 230 10.33 -7.87 2.29
CA GLN A 230 11.17 -9.06 2.40
C GLN A 230 12.16 -8.92 3.55
N GLU A 231 12.34 -10.00 4.32
CA GLU A 231 13.38 -10.08 5.32
C GLU A 231 14.70 -10.53 4.68
N PRO A 232 15.81 -9.78 4.83
CA PRO A 232 17.06 -10.08 4.15
C PRO A 232 17.62 -11.45 4.52
N GLU A 233 17.41 -11.90 5.76
CA GLU A 233 17.84 -13.22 6.20
C GLU A 233 17.12 -14.35 5.49
N SER A 234 15.81 -14.19 5.25
CA SER A 234 14.98 -15.18 4.57
C SER A 234 15.42 -15.36 3.13
N THR A 235 15.73 -14.25 2.43
CA THR A 235 16.28 -14.29 1.06
C THR A 235 17.71 -14.82 0.99
N ALA A 236 18.55 -14.58 2.01
CA ALA A 236 19.91 -15.12 2.03
C ALA A 236 19.95 -16.64 2.30
N LYS A 237 19.04 -17.14 3.15
CA LYS A 237 18.94 -18.56 3.51
C LYS A 237 18.51 -19.44 2.32
N THR A 238 17.62 -18.95 1.45
CA THR A 238 17.19 -19.67 0.24
C THR A 238 18.34 -19.90 -0.75
N HIS A 239 19.22 -18.90 -0.94
CA HIS A 239 20.42 -19.07 -1.78
C HIS A 239 21.39 -20.14 -1.22
N LEU A 240 21.47 -20.30 0.10
CA LEU A 240 22.32 -21.31 0.75
C LEU A 240 21.74 -22.72 0.69
N LYS A 241 20.41 -22.86 0.57
CA LYS A 241 19.73 -24.17 0.49
C LYS A 241 19.82 -24.84 -0.89
N GLY A 242 20.02 -24.08 -1.97
CA GLY A 242 20.07 -24.62 -3.33
C GLY A 242 18.72 -25.20 -3.79
N PHE A 243 18.53 -25.34 -5.12
CA PHE A 243 17.31 -25.84 -5.77
C PHE A 243 17.01 -27.33 -5.49
N LYS A 244 16.78 -27.74 -4.24
CA LYS A 244 16.24 -29.08 -3.92
C LYS A 244 14.74 -28.99 -3.66
N VAL A 245 13.99 -29.12 -4.75
CA VAL A 245 12.53 -28.99 -4.82
C VAL A 245 11.76 -30.00 -3.94
N ASP A 246 12.38 -31.11 -3.52
CA ASP A 246 11.72 -32.15 -2.68
C ASP A 246 11.75 -31.85 -1.16
N GLU A 247 12.61 -30.95 -0.68
CA GLU A 247 12.81 -30.70 0.76
C GLU A 247 11.92 -29.54 1.29
N ASP A 248 11.46 -28.66 0.39
CA ASP A 248 10.70 -27.44 0.73
C ASP A 248 9.27 -27.70 1.25
N THR A 249 8.61 -28.78 0.81
CA THR A 249 7.28 -29.15 1.31
C THR A 249 7.32 -29.70 2.73
N GLU A 250 8.35 -30.48 3.09
CA GLU A 250 8.52 -31.00 4.45
C GLU A 250 8.88 -29.87 5.44
N ASP A 251 9.75 -28.95 5.02
CA ASP A 251 10.13 -27.77 5.82
C ASP A 251 8.97 -26.79 6.01
N SER A 252 8.16 -26.56 4.97
CA SER A 252 6.98 -25.69 5.08
C SER A 252 5.90 -26.32 5.98
N LEU A 253 5.69 -27.63 5.88
CA LEU A 253 4.76 -28.37 6.73
C LEU A 253 5.23 -28.47 8.18
N SER A 254 6.54 -28.60 8.42
CA SER A 254 7.11 -28.61 9.77
C SER A 254 7.08 -27.22 10.42
N SER A 255 7.33 -26.16 9.65
CA SER A 255 7.17 -24.77 10.11
C SER A 255 5.72 -24.46 10.47
N LEU A 256 4.75 -24.85 9.63
CA LEU A 256 3.33 -24.71 9.93
C LEU A 256 2.91 -25.46 11.19
N LYS A 257 3.39 -26.70 11.37
CA LYS A 257 3.14 -27.50 12.59
C LYS A 257 3.67 -26.79 13.84
N SER A 258 4.89 -26.26 13.78
CA SER A 258 5.48 -25.50 14.89
C SER A 258 4.64 -24.27 15.27
N ILE A 259 4.19 -23.50 14.27
CA ILE A 259 3.32 -22.33 14.49
C ILE A 259 1.97 -22.75 15.09
N MET A 260 1.38 -23.85 14.61
CA MET A 260 0.13 -24.39 15.15
C MET A 260 0.27 -24.84 16.60
N GLU A 261 1.37 -25.50 16.95
CA GLU A 261 1.68 -25.92 18.31
C GLU A 261 1.87 -24.70 19.24
N GLU A 262 2.62 -23.69 18.80
CA GLU A 262 2.80 -22.44 19.56
C GLU A 262 1.45 -21.71 19.77
N GLU A 263 0.60 -21.66 18.73
CA GLU A 263 -0.73 -21.07 18.84
C GLU A 263 -1.62 -21.88 19.78
N GLU A 264 -1.54 -23.21 19.74
CA GLU A 264 -2.29 -24.10 20.63
C GLU A 264 -1.85 -23.93 22.09
N GLU A 265 -0.55 -23.82 22.35
CA GLU A 265 -0.02 -23.53 23.68
C GLU A 265 -0.48 -22.17 24.18
N LYS A 266 -0.41 -21.13 23.34
CA LYS A 266 -0.89 -19.79 23.68
C LYS A 266 -2.40 -19.78 23.94
N ARG A 267 -3.19 -20.50 23.14
CA ARG A 267 -4.64 -20.71 23.35
C ARG A 267 -4.89 -21.48 24.64
N ARG A 268 -4.07 -22.48 24.97
CA ARG A 268 -4.17 -23.25 26.22
C ARG A 268 -3.86 -22.39 27.44
N LEU A 269 -2.80 -21.58 27.40
CA LEU A 269 -2.46 -20.61 28.45
C LEU A 269 -3.56 -19.55 28.61
N SER A 270 -4.11 -19.05 27.50
CA SER A 270 -5.24 -18.10 27.51
C SER A 270 -6.50 -18.73 28.10
N ARG A 271 -6.79 -19.99 27.75
CA ARG A 271 -7.89 -20.77 28.35
C ARG A 271 -7.66 -20.93 29.84
N LEU A 272 -6.46 -21.32 30.29
CA LEU A 272 -6.09 -21.46 31.70
C LEU A 272 -6.23 -20.14 32.47
N HIS A 273 -5.82 -19.02 31.89
CA HIS A 273 -6.00 -17.69 32.51
C HIS A 273 -7.48 -17.30 32.60
N ASN A 274 -8.29 -17.74 31.64
CA ASN A 274 -9.75 -17.57 31.60
C ASN A 274 -10.52 -18.73 32.24
N MET A 275 -9.85 -19.71 32.87
CA MET A 275 -10.52 -20.83 33.50
C MET A 275 -11.13 -20.36 34.82
N SER A 276 -12.46 -20.41 34.85
CA SER A 276 -13.33 -20.19 36.00
C SER A 276 -13.69 -18.72 36.26
N ARG A 277 -14.68 -18.22 35.50
CA ARG A 277 -16.01 -17.80 36.03
C ARG A 277 -16.85 -17.12 34.94
N HIS A 278 -18.16 -17.34 34.97
CA HIS A 278 -19.15 -16.61 34.17
C HIS A 278 -18.98 -15.09 34.38
N SER A 279 -19.17 -14.25 33.36
CA SER A 279 -18.88 -12.80 33.41
C SER A 279 -19.65 -12.03 34.51
N GLN A 280 -20.64 -12.67 35.13
CA GLN A 280 -21.48 -12.11 36.19
C GLN A 280 -20.98 -12.39 37.61
N PHE A 281 -20.00 -13.28 37.83
CA PHE A 281 -19.44 -13.50 39.18
C PHE A 281 -18.27 -12.53 39.45
N ILE A 282 -18.62 -11.29 39.79
CA ILE A 282 -17.66 -10.24 40.06
C ILE A 282 -17.42 -10.15 41.57
N GLY A 283 -16.31 -10.73 42.04
CA GLY A 283 -15.81 -10.56 43.40
C GLY A 283 -15.13 -9.20 43.57
N THR A 284 -15.28 -8.60 44.75
CA THR A 284 -14.57 -7.37 45.15
C THR A 284 -13.50 -7.73 46.17
N PHE A 285 -12.24 -7.48 45.85
CA PHE A 285 -11.09 -7.76 46.72
C PHE A 285 -10.49 -6.45 47.20
N THR A 286 -9.95 -6.44 48.42
CA THR A 286 -9.21 -5.27 48.95
C THR A 286 -7.76 -5.65 49.13
N ARG A 287 -6.85 -4.96 48.44
CA ARG A 287 -5.41 -5.11 48.60
C ARG A 287 -4.91 -4.01 49.53
N LEU A 288 -4.23 -4.40 50.60
CA LEU A 288 -3.48 -3.46 51.44
C LEU A 288 -2.12 -3.21 50.79
N THR A 289 -1.78 -1.94 50.59
CA THR A 289 -0.45 -1.53 50.15
C THR A 289 0.49 -1.39 51.35
N MET A 290 1.80 -1.38 51.10
CA MET A 290 2.82 -1.24 52.15
C MET A 290 2.71 0.09 52.94
N ASP A 291 2.01 1.09 52.39
CA ASP A 291 1.73 2.39 53.03
C ASP A 291 0.43 2.37 53.87
N GLY A 292 -0.16 1.18 54.11
CA GLY A 292 -1.39 1.03 54.88
C GLY A 292 -2.68 1.46 54.17
N SER A 293 -2.57 2.00 52.95
CA SER A 293 -3.73 2.36 52.12
C SER A 293 -4.38 1.12 51.49
N LYS A 294 -5.71 1.13 51.41
CA LYS A 294 -6.51 0.03 50.86
C LYS A 294 -6.92 0.35 49.42
N THR A 295 -6.54 -0.49 48.46
CA THR A 295 -7.02 -0.40 47.07
C THR A 295 -8.02 -1.50 46.80
N VAL A 296 -9.17 -1.14 46.23
CA VAL A 296 -10.25 -2.08 45.92
C VAL A 296 -10.12 -2.54 44.47
N LEU A 297 -10.00 -3.84 44.27
CA LEU A 297 -9.88 -4.50 42.99
C LEU A 297 -11.17 -5.26 42.70
N LYS A 298 -11.78 -5.00 41.55
CA LYS A 298 -13.02 -5.65 41.11
C LYS A 298 -12.67 -6.65 40.01
N GLY A 299 -12.97 -7.94 40.23
CA GLY A 299 -12.59 -9.02 39.32
C GLY A 299 -11.47 -9.92 39.85
N ASN A 300 -10.79 -10.66 38.96
CA ASN A 300 -9.77 -11.63 39.35
C ASN A 300 -8.50 -10.93 39.92
N PRO A 301 -8.10 -11.19 41.17
CA PRO A 301 -6.94 -10.56 41.78
C PRO A 301 -5.60 -10.93 41.10
N ASN A 302 -5.57 -12.02 40.31
CA ASN A 302 -4.38 -12.47 39.57
C ASN A 302 -4.26 -11.87 38.17
N SER A 303 -5.28 -11.18 37.66
CA SER A 303 -5.26 -10.54 36.33
C SER A 303 -5.02 -9.02 36.40
N ALA A 304 -4.98 -8.44 37.60
CA ALA A 304 -4.66 -7.03 37.78
C ALA A 304 -3.16 -6.82 37.52
N SER A 305 -2.84 -6.10 36.45
CA SER A 305 -1.47 -5.71 36.11
C SER A 305 -0.80 -5.03 37.32
N GLN A 306 0.47 -5.36 37.56
CA GLN A 306 1.29 -4.68 38.58
C GLN A 306 1.59 -3.20 38.23
N ASP A 307 1.10 -2.71 37.08
CA ASP A 307 1.38 -1.40 36.50
C ASP A 307 0.51 -0.24 37.04
N THR A 308 -0.31 -0.44 38.07
CA THR A 308 -0.96 0.69 38.77
C THR A 308 -0.11 1.26 39.91
N LEU A 309 1.17 0.93 39.97
CA LEU A 309 2.13 1.71 40.74
C LEU A 309 2.47 2.97 39.94
N LEU A 310 2.30 4.12 40.58
CA LEU A 310 2.66 5.48 40.15
C LEU A 310 1.55 6.33 39.49
N LYS A 311 0.57 6.77 40.29
CA LYS A 311 0.18 8.20 40.28
C LYS A 311 -0.04 8.70 41.71
N PRO A 312 0.85 9.54 42.26
CA PRO A 312 0.58 10.23 43.52
C PRO A 312 -0.44 11.33 43.27
N HIS A 313 -1.67 11.16 43.75
CA HIS A 313 -2.63 12.27 43.83
C HIS A 313 -2.20 13.20 44.97
N LYS A 314 -1.65 14.37 44.61
CA LYS A 314 -1.44 15.48 45.55
C LYS A 314 -2.80 16.08 45.91
N ILE A 315 -3.26 15.83 47.13
CA ILE A 315 -4.37 16.57 47.75
C ILE A 315 -3.77 17.81 48.44
N PRO A 316 -4.19 19.06 48.14
CA PRO A 316 -3.78 20.22 48.93
C PRO A 316 -4.56 20.24 50.25
N ARG A 317 -3.84 20.18 51.37
CA ARG A 317 -4.40 20.37 52.73
C ARG A 317 -4.81 21.84 52.93
N GLY A 318 -6.10 22.09 53.20
CA GLY A 318 -6.59 23.36 53.75
C GLY A 318 -6.39 23.42 55.28
N ARG A 319 -6.05 24.60 55.79
CA ARG A 319 -5.67 24.88 57.19
C ARG A 319 -6.83 24.71 58.18
N ILE A 320 -6.51 24.12 59.32
CA ILE A 320 -7.31 24.09 60.56
C ILE A 320 -7.13 25.43 61.28
N ALA A 321 -8.22 26.10 61.64
CA ALA A 321 -8.23 27.18 62.63
C ALA A 321 -8.74 26.62 63.96
N VAL A 322 -7.97 26.89 65.01
CA VAL A 322 -8.19 26.46 66.39
C VAL A 322 -9.08 27.47 67.09
N GLU A 323 -10.09 26.98 67.80
CA GLU A 323 -11.04 27.74 68.62
C GLU A 323 -10.60 27.65 70.09
N GLU A 324 -10.56 28.77 70.81
CA GLU A 324 -10.48 28.83 72.29
C GLU A 324 -11.50 29.86 72.84
N PRO A 325 -12.01 29.68 74.09
CA PRO A 325 -13.32 30.17 74.51
C PRO A 325 -13.22 31.27 75.62
N PRO A 326 -14.27 31.56 76.44
CA PRO A 326 -15.09 32.77 76.31
C PRO A 326 -15.05 33.71 77.54
N THR A 327 -15.44 34.98 77.38
CA THR A 327 -15.78 35.87 78.50
C THR A 327 -16.84 36.93 78.17
N ASP A 328 -17.98 36.76 78.85
CA ASP A 328 -18.79 37.75 79.58
C ASP A 328 -19.43 39.01 78.93
N CYS A 329 -20.76 39.00 79.08
CA CYS A 329 -21.63 40.04 79.66
C CYS A 329 -22.10 41.29 78.88
N MET A 330 -23.44 41.38 78.88
CA MET A 330 -24.34 42.54 78.95
C MET A 330 -24.65 43.36 77.69
N GLY A 331 -25.96 43.50 77.41
CA GLY A 331 -26.46 44.67 76.66
C GLY A 331 -27.76 44.56 75.87
N HIS A 332 -28.90 44.30 76.53
CA HIS A 332 -30.11 45.14 76.45
C HIS A 332 -30.96 45.25 75.12
N TRP A 333 -32.21 44.74 75.24
CA TRP A 333 -33.54 45.13 74.65
C TRP A 333 -33.80 45.20 73.13
N LYS A 334 -34.78 44.39 72.69
CA LYS A 334 -36.13 44.89 72.32
C LYS A 334 -37.12 43.73 72.09
N ILE A 335 -38.20 43.75 72.88
CA ILE A 335 -39.46 43.06 72.58
C ILE A 335 -40.37 44.13 71.97
N THR A 336 -40.97 43.82 70.82
CA THR A 336 -42.25 44.39 70.40
C THR A 336 -43.19 43.24 70.11
N SER A 337 -44.15 43.03 70.99
CA SER A 337 -45.36 42.26 70.73
C SER A 337 -46.51 43.24 70.57
N ASN A 338 -47.34 43.03 69.56
CA ASN A 338 -48.71 43.53 69.57
C ASN A 338 -49.60 42.51 68.89
N GLN A 339 -50.25 41.69 69.72
CA GLN A 339 -51.61 41.19 69.56
C GLN A 339 -52.12 40.82 70.97
N GLY A 340 -53.19 41.48 71.40
CA GLY A 340 -54.05 41.08 72.52
C GLY A 340 -53.75 41.76 73.85
#